data_AF-A0A7S3AHJ9-F1
#
_entry.id   AF-A0A7S3AHJ9-F1
#
_cell.length_a   1.000
_cell.length_b   1.000
_cell.length_c   1.000
_cell.angle_alpha   90.00
_cell.angle_beta   90.00
_cell.angle_gamma   90.00
#
_symmetry.space_group_name_H-M   'P 1'
#
loop_
_entity.id
_entity.type
_entity.pdbx_description
1 polymer ?
#
loop_
_entity_poly.entity_id
_entity_poly.type
_entity_poly.pdbx_seq_one_letter_code
_entity_poly.pdbx_strand_id
1 'polypeptide(L)'
;MAGSNRSGDLNDAQRSIPKGTIMATLCTSVLYVVTTFLWGYMSTPEASLYQGKKWLYYISAEIALPHEMIVRIGIILSSLGAGLQSLTGAPRLLQAIANDNLMPALAIFKGNGEPRNALLCTYILCFMCVSTGDLNIVAPIITMFFLLCYMFINFACLLQDLLQEPNWRPRFKYYHPVTSISGFVLCAFIMFYTDFTTALCSVIFVGCLYGYISYKKVEAQWGDGMVGLTYERARSALQSLEKLNVDKAMHTKNWRPQILLMSKVDPTSTELTQPKAIQLLQQLKGGRGLSILGSVVKGTLAHNAGFRTATGRS
;
A
#
# COMPACT_ATOMS: atom_id res chain seq x y z
N MET A 1 9.67 -8.31 -2.88
CA MET A 1 9.15 -7.90 -1.56
C MET A 1 10.19 -8.04 -0.45
N ALA A 2 11.03 -9.09 -0.41
CA ALA A 2 12.04 -9.25 0.65
C ALA A 2 13.00 -8.05 0.83
N GLY A 3 13.36 -7.34 -0.25
CA GLY A 3 14.26 -6.18 -0.20
C GLY A 3 13.72 -4.97 0.58
N SER A 4 12.41 -4.85 0.80
CA SER A 4 11.80 -3.75 1.56
C SER A 4 11.50 -4.08 3.02
N ASN A 5 11.62 -5.36 3.41
CA ASN A 5 11.31 -5.82 4.77
C ASN A 5 12.26 -5.27 5.86
N ARG A 6 13.39 -4.69 5.44
CA ARG A 6 14.41 -4.06 6.31
C ARG A 6 14.63 -2.58 5.96
N SER A 7 13.61 -1.94 5.40
CA SER A 7 13.68 -0.54 4.97
C SER A 7 14.09 0.44 6.09
N GLY A 8 13.70 0.18 7.33
CA GLY A 8 14.09 0.99 8.50
C GLY A 8 15.55 0.85 8.95
N ASP A 9 16.24 -0.21 8.53
CA ASP A 9 17.64 -0.48 8.89
C ASP A 9 18.63 0.01 7.81
N LEU A 10 18.13 0.56 6.68
CA LEU A 10 18.95 1.02 5.56
C LEU A 10 19.39 2.47 5.74
N ASN A 11 20.68 2.75 5.48
CA ASN A 11 21.21 4.12 5.49
C ASN A 11 20.50 5.04 4.48
N ASP A 12 20.22 4.52 3.27
CA ASP A 12 19.38 5.20 2.27
C ASP A 12 18.43 4.19 1.62
N ALA A 13 17.23 4.08 2.18
CA ALA A 13 16.19 3.18 1.69
C ALA A 13 15.70 3.54 0.28
N GLN A 14 15.60 4.85 -0.04
CA GLN A 14 15.06 5.32 -1.32
C GLN A 14 15.94 4.90 -2.50
N ARG A 15 17.26 4.91 -2.32
CA ARG A 15 18.21 4.48 -3.36
C ARG A 15 18.48 2.97 -3.33
N SER A 16 18.55 2.37 -2.15
CA SER A 16 19.00 0.98 -2.00
C SER A 16 17.94 -0.04 -2.40
N ILE A 17 16.66 0.21 -2.08
CA ILE A 17 15.57 -0.74 -2.37
C ILE A 17 15.40 -0.95 -3.89
N PRO A 18 15.28 0.08 -4.74
CA PRO A 18 15.09 -0.12 -6.18
C PRO A 18 16.31 -0.80 -6.82
N LYS A 19 17.52 -0.36 -6.48
CA LYS A 19 18.76 -0.92 -7.05
C LYS A 19 18.94 -2.39 -6.65
N GLY A 20 18.82 -2.69 -5.36
CA GLY A 20 18.98 -4.05 -4.85
C GLY A 20 17.94 -5.01 -5.42
N THR A 21 16.67 -4.58 -5.48
CA THR A 21 15.58 -5.43 -5.99
C THR A 21 15.76 -5.71 -7.49
N ILE A 22 16.02 -4.70 -8.31
CA ILE A 22 16.18 -4.88 -9.77
C ILE A 22 17.42 -5.72 -10.09
N MET A 23 18.55 -5.46 -9.44
CA MET A 23 19.78 -6.23 -9.65
C MET A 23 19.60 -7.69 -9.22
N ALA A 24 18.94 -7.94 -8.09
CA ALA A 24 18.66 -9.29 -7.62
C ALA A 24 17.74 -10.04 -8.59
N THR A 25 16.64 -9.42 -9.06
CA THR A 25 15.74 -10.02 -10.05
C THR A 25 16.45 -10.32 -11.36
N LEU A 26 17.28 -9.40 -11.87
CA LEU A 26 18.03 -9.62 -13.10
C LEU A 26 19.04 -10.77 -12.94
N CYS A 27 19.76 -10.81 -11.82
CA CYS A 27 20.70 -11.88 -11.52
C CYS A 27 20.00 -13.25 -11.48
N THR A 28 18.89 -13.37 -10.74
CA THR A 28 18.16 -14.64 -10.65
C THR A 28 17.53 -15.03 -11.99
N SER A 29 16.96 -14.09 -12.75
CA SER A 29 16.43 -14.36 -14.09
C SER A 29 17.51 -14.87 -15.05
N VAL A 30 18.71 -14.27 -15.06
CA VAL A 30 19.82 -14.74 -15.88
C VAL A 30 20.23 -16.15 -15.45
N LEU A 31 20.34 -16.42 -14.15
CA LEU A 31 20.66 -17.76 -13.64
C LEU A 31 19.61 -18.79 -14.02
N TYR A 32 18.31 -18.47 -13.96
CA TYR A 32 17.26 -19.37 -14.41
C TYR A 32 17.37 -19.66 -15.91
N VAL A 33 17.55 -18.64 -16.74
CA VAL A 33 17.67 -18.83 -18.20
C VAL A 33 18.90 -19.67 -18.54
N VAL A 34 20.07 -19.33 -17.99
CA VAL A 34 21.32 -20.07 -18.22
C VAL A 34 21.18 -21.52 -17.79
N THR A 35 20.64 -21.78 -16.59
CA THR A 35 20.44 -23.14 -16.12
C THR A 35 19.46 -23.90 -17.01
N THR A 36 18.33 -23.31 -17.43
CA THR A 36 17.39 -23.94 -18.38
C THR A 36 18.06 -24.33 -19.70
N PHE A 37 18.90 -23.46 -20.28
CA PHE A 37 19.63 -23.80 -21.51
C PHE A 37 20.66 -24.91 -21.30
N LEU A 38 21.40 -24.89 -20.18
CA LEU A 38 22.33 -25.95 -19.83
C LEU A 38 21.61 -27.29 -19.64
N TRP A 39 20.48 -27.29 -18.95
CA TRP A 39 19.61 -28.46 -18.79
C TRP A 39 19.13 -28.98 -20.14
N GLY A 40 18.67 -28.10 -21.03
CA GLY A 40 18.26 -28.46 -22.38
C GLY A 40 19.39 -29.08 -23.20
N TYR A 41 20.61 -28.54 -23.10
CA TYR A 41 21.79 -29.08 -23.79
C TYR A 41 22.24 -30.44 -23.23
N MET A 42 22.17 -30.62 -21.91
CA MET A 42 22.61 -31.85 -21.23
C MET A 42 21.54 -32.96 -21.24
N SER A 43 20.31 -32.66 -21.66
CA SER A 43 19.22 -33.64 -21.73
C SER A 43 19.50 -34.69 -22.80
N THR A 44 20.03 -35.85 -22.40
CA THR A 44 20.16 -37.02 -23.27
C THR A 44 18.80 -37.72 -23.45
N PRO A 45 18.59 -38.51 -24.52
CA PRO A 45 17.36 -39.30 -24.70
C PRO A 45 17.05 -40.24 -23.53
N GLU A 46 18.06 -40.63 -22.75
CA GLU A 46 17.95 -41.47 -21.55
C GLU A 46 17.36 -40.73 -20.33
N ALA A 47 17.24 -39.40 -20.36
CA ALA A 47 16.49 -38.65 -19.33
C ALA A 47 15.00 -39.07 -19.28
N SER A 48 14.46 -39.57 -20.40
CA SER A 48 13.12 -40.20 -20.46
C SER A 48 13.02 -41.48 -19.61
N LEU A 49 14.13 -42.18 -19.36
CA LEU A 49 14.19 -43.41 -18.56
C LEU A 49 14.05 -43.14 -17.05
N TYR A 50 14.14 -41.88 -16.63
CA TYR A 50 13.91 -41.45 -15.25
C TYR A 50 12.45 -41.00 -14.98
N GLN A 51 11.59 -40.97 -16.02
CA GLN A 51 10.15 -40.80 -15.84
C GLN A 51 9.59 -41.94 -14.97
N GLY A 52 9.27 -41.63 -13.71
CA GLY A 52 8.65 -42.56 -12.77
C GLY A 52 9.48 -42.90 -11.52
N LYS A 53 10.75 -42.48 -11.41
CA LYS A 53 11.53 -42.64 -10.17
C LYS A 53 11.36 -41.42 -9.27
N LYS A 54 11.02 -41.63 -7.99
CA LYS A 54 10.92 -40.59 -6.93
C LYS A 54 12.15 -39.67 -6.80
N TRP A 55 13.29 -40.05 -7.40
CA TRP A 55 14.56 -39.32 -7.41
C TRP A 55 14.67 -38.23 -8.49
N LEU A 56 13.63 -38.02 -9.31
CA LEU A 56 13.59 -36.97 -10.35
C LEU A 56 13.99 -35.57 -9.81
N TYR A 57 13.72 -35.30 -8.53
CA TYR A 57 14.01 -34.01 -7.90
C TYR A 57 15.50 -33.74 -7.62
N TYR A 58 16.36 -34.76 -7.66
CA TYR A 58 17.81 -34.63 -7.38
C TYR A 58 18.70 -34.90 -8.60
N ILE A 59 18.13 -34.95 -9.81
CA ILE A 59 18.95 -35.07 -11.05
C ILE A 59 19.99 -33.94 -11.10
N SER A 60 19.65 -32.75 -10.60
CA SER A 60 20.58 -31.62 -10.45
C SER A 60 21.78 -31.89 -9.56
N ALA A 61 21.65 -32.76 -8.57
CA ALA A 61 22.74 -33.16 -7.70
C ALA A 61 23.61 -34.26 -8.31
N GLU A 62 23.04 -35.17 -9.10
CA GLU A 62 23.79 -36.26 -9.75
C GLU A 62 24.81 -35.76 -10.78
N ILE A 63 24.46 -34.67 -11.48
CA ILE A 63 25.31 -34.05 -12.52
C ILE A 63 26.31 -33.05 -11.91
N ALA A 64 26.17 -32.72 -10.62
CA ALA A 64 26.95 -31.66 -9.99
C ALA A 64 28.40 -32.07 -9.71
N LEU A 65 29.33 -31.23 -10.17
CA LEU A 65 30.75 -31.29 -9.84
C LEU A 65 31.05 -30.37 -8.65
N PRO A 66 31.98 -30.72 -7.73
CA PRO A 66 32.83 -31.92 -7.72
C PRO A 66 32.20 -33.16 -7.06
N HIS A 67 31.15 -33.01 -6.24
CA HIS A 67 30.49 -34.13 -5.55
C HIS A 67 29.00 -33.85 -5.31
N GLU A 68 28.14 -34.84 -5.55
CA GLU A 68 26.68 -34.72 -5.47
C GLU A 68 26.16 -34.21 -4.10
N MET A 69 26.81 -34.63 -3.01
CA MET A 69 26.41 -34.27 -1.65
C MET A 69 26.44 -32.77 -1.38
N ILE A 70 27.30 -32.01 -2.08
CA ILE A 70 27.38 -30.56 -1.93
C ILE A 70 26.05 -29.92 -2.33
N VAL A 71 25.48 -30.35 -3.46
CA VAL A 71 24.19 -29.84 -3.94
C VAL A 71 23.05 -30.34 -3.07
N ARG A 72 23.05 -31.60 -2.63
CA ARG A 72 22.02 -32.12 -1.71
C ARG A 72 21.97 -31.34 -0.40
N ILE A 73 23.12 -31.11 0.24
CA ILE A 73 23.22 -30.32 1.47
C ILE A 73 22.82 -28.86 1.19
N GLY A 74 23.26 -28.31 0.06
CA GLY A 74 22.89 -26.95 -0.37
C GLY A 74 21.38 -26.75 -0.51
N ILE A 75 20.67 -27.70 -1.15
CA ILE A 75 19.22 -27.68 -1.29
C ILE A 75 18.55 -27.69 0.09
N ILE A 76 18.99 -28.56 1.01
CA ILE A 76 18.43 -28.65 2.37
C ILE A 76 18.64 -27.33 3.13
N LEU A 77 19.89 -26.83 3.18
CA LEU A 77 20.21 -25.60 3.90
C LEU A 77 19.50 -24.37 3.32
N SER A 78 19.42 -24.28 1.98
CA SER A 78 18.72 -23.20 1.29
C SER A 78 17.21 -23.23 1.58
N SER A 79 16.61 -24.42 1.53
CA SER A 79 15.17 -24.61 1.81
C SER A 79 14.83 -24.30 3.27
N LEU A 80 15.66 -24.76 4.21
CA LEU A 80 15.52 -24.44 5.63
C LEU A 80 15.67 -22.93 5.89
N GLY A 81 16.65 -22.28 5.27
CA GLY A 81 16.86 -20.84 5.37
C GLY A 81 15.67 -20.04 4.87
N ALA A 82 15.14 -20.38 3.68
CA ALA A 82 13.94 -19.76 3.13
C ALA A 82 12.71 -19.99 4.03
N GLY A 83 12.53 -21.20 4.55
CA GLY A 83 11.45 -21.54 5.48
C GLY A 83 11.51 -20.72 6.77
N LEU A 84 12.68 -20.60 7.41
CA LEU A 84 12.89 -19.78 8.62
C LEU A 84 12.63 -18.29 8.36
N GLN A 85 13.04 -17.79 7.20
CA GLN A 85 12.76 -16.40 6.81
C GLN A 85 11.25 -16.15 6.68
N SER A 86 10.52 -17.05 6.03
CA SER A 86 9.06 -16.93 5.89
C SER A 86 8.34 -17.08 7.23
N LEU A 87 8.80 -18.00 8.09
CA LEU A 87 8.21 -18.24 9.41
C LEU A 87 8.38 -17.06 10.37
N THR A 88 9.45 -16.28 10.22
CA THR A 88 9.67 -15.06 11.02
C THR A 88 9.05 -13.82 10.39
N GLY A 89 8.96 -13.76 9.06
CA GLY A 89 8.43 -12.62 8.32
C GLY A 89 6.89 -12.52 8.37
N ALA A 90 6.18 -13.62 8.12
CA ALA A 90 4.72 -13.60 8.03
C ALA A 90 4.01 -13.18 9.34
N PRO A 91 4.40 -13.67 10.53
CA PRO A 91 3.80 -13.25 11.79
C PRO A 91 3.99 -11.75 12.08
N ARG A 92 5.14 -11.19 11.72
CA ARG A 92 5.43 -9.76 11.91
C ARG A 92 4.56 -8.90 11.01
N LEU A 93 4.33 -9.33 9.76
CA LEU A 93 3.40 -8.65 8.86
C LEU A 93 1.96 -8.69 9.39
N LEU A 94 1.52 -9.86 9.88
CA LEU A 94 0.18 -10.02 10.45
C LEU A 94 -0.01 -9.18 11.72
N GLN A 95 1.00 -9.12 12.60
CA GLN A 95 0.97 -8.27 13.79
C GLN A 95 0.96 -6.78 13.44
N ALA A 96 1.71 -6.35 12.42
CA ALA A 96 1.68 -4.97 11.95
C ALA A 96 0.27 -4.57 11.47
N ILE A 97 -0.36 -5.41 10.65
CA ILE A 97 -1.75 -5.20 10.18
C ILE A 97 -2.74 -5.16 11.36
N ALA A 98 -2.55 -6.01 12.37
CA ALA A 98 -3.39 -6.01 13.57
C ALA A 98 -3.22 -4.74 14.42
N ASN A 99 -2.00 -4.21 14.49
CA ASN A 99 -1.70 -2.97 15.20
C ASN A 99 -2.37 -1.75 14.56
N ASP A 100 -2.62 -1.79 13.24
CA ASP A 100 -3.31 -0.74 12.48
C ASP A 100 -4.83 -0.67 12.78
N ASN A 101 -5.38 -1.61 13.56
CA ASN A 101 -6.79 -1.67 13.98
C ASN A 101 -7.81 -1.62 12.81
N LEU A 102 -7.42 -2.08 11.61
CA LEU A 102 -8.27 -2.10 10.41
C LEU A 102 -9.45 -3.08 10.55
N MET A 103 -9.24 -4.21 11.25
CA MET A 103 -10.24 -5.25 11.43
C MET A 103 -10.29 -5.70 12.89
N PRO A 104 -11.43 -5.57 13.59
CA PRO A 104 -11.57 -6.01 14.98
C PRO A 104 -11.23 -7.50 15.19
N ALA A 105 -11.49 -8.34 14.17
CA ALA A 105 -11.17 -9.77 14.20
C ALA A 105 -9.66 -10.05 14.33
N LEU A 106 -8.80 -9.14 13.86
CA LEU A 106 -7.34 -9.30 13.94
C LEU A 106 -6.77 -8.80 15.29
N ALA A 107 -7.59 -8.24 16.19
CA ALA A 107 -7.12 -7.68 17.45
C ALA A 107 -6.38 -8.70 18.34
N ILE A 108 -6.68 -10.01 18.19
CA ILE A 108 -6.00 -11.11 18.90
C ILE A 108 -4.49 -11.17 18.57
N PHE A 109 -4.10 -10.65 17.41
CA PHE A 109 -2.71 -10.62 16.94
C PHE A 109 -1.97 -9.33 17.30
N LYS A 110 -2.64 -8.38 17.95
CA LYS A 110 -2.05 -7.10 18.38
C LYS A 110 -0.99 -7.32 19.44
N GLY A 111 0.10 -6.56 19.41
CA GLY A 111 1.13 -6.61 20.44
C GLY A 111 2.40 -5.85 20.06
N ASN A 112 3.29 -5.74 21.05
CA ASN A 112 4.60 -5.11 20.92
C ASN A 112 5.69 -6.19 21.03
N GLY A 113 6.69 -6.18 20.15
CA GLY A 113 7.80 -7.13 20.17
C GLY A 113 7.50 -8.42 19.40
N GLU A 114 7.64 -9.58 20.04
CA GLU A 114 7.53 -10.87 19.35
C GLU A 114 6.07 -11.32 19.12
N PRO A 115 5.66 -11.61 17.87
CA PRO A 115 4.29 -11.95 17.50
C PRO A 115 3.91 -13.40 17.86
N ARG A 116 3.76 -13.74 19.15
CA ARG A 116 3.47 -15.13 19.59
C ARG A 116 2.17 -15.70 19.01
N ASN A 117 1.06 -14.97 19.09
CA ASN A 117 -0.24 -15.44 18.59
C ASN A 117 -0.26 -15.59 17.06
N ALA A 118 0.36 -14.63 16.34
CA ALA A 118 0.45 -14.69 14.89
C ALA A 118 1.45 -15.77 14.42
N LEU A 119 2.50 -16.05 15.19
CA LEU A 119 3.42 -17.15 14.94
C LEU A 119 2.70 -18.50 15.08
N LEU A 120 1.90 -18.67 16.14
CA LEU A 120 1.09 -19.88 16.32
C LEU A 120 0.09 -20.07 15.16
N CYS A 121 -0.58 -19.01 14.72
CA CYS A 121 -1.48 -19.05 13.57
C CYS A 121 -0.75 -19.46 12.28
N THR A 122 0.42 -18.85 12.02
CA THR A 122 1.25 -19.19 10.85
C THR A 122 1.72 -20.64 10.91
N TYR A 123 2.14 -21.11 12.09
CA TYR A 123 2.54 -22.50 12.30
C TYR A 123 1.41 -23.49 11.99
N ILE A 124 0.20 -23.25 12.50
CA ILE A 124 -0.97 -24.11 12.24
C ILE A 124 -1.29 -24.14 10.73
N LEU A 125 -1.24 -22.98 10.06
CA LEU A 125 -1.47 -22.89 8.62
C LEU A 125 -0.41 -23.67 7.82
N CYS A 126 0.88 -23.48 8.14
CA CYS A 126 1.95 -24.24 7.53
C CYS A 126 1.82 -25.74 7.78
N PHE A 127 1.44 -26.15 9.00
CA PHE A 127 1.24 -27.55 9.35
C PHE A 127 0.13 -28.19 8.52
N MET A 128 -0.99 -27.49 8.28
CA MET A 128 -2.05 -27.95 7.38
C MET A 128 -1.54 -28.16 5.95
N CYS A 129 -0.76 -27.22 5.39
CA CYS A 129 -0.20 -27.36 4.04
C CYS A 129 0.82 -28.50 3.95
N VAL A 130 1.67 -28.68 4.97
CA VAL A 130 2.65 -29.79 5.01
C VAL A 130 1.94 -31.14 5.12
N SER A 131 0.81 -31.20 5.85
CA SER A 131 0.02 -32.43 6.00
C SER A 131 -0.57 -32.94 4.68
N THR A 132 -0.68 -32.10 3.64
CA THR A 132 -1.09 -32.51 2.30
C THR A 132 -0.06 -33.45 1.63
N GLY A 133 1.21 -33.38 2.01
CA GLY A 133 2.26 -34.31 1.55
C GLY A 133 2.68 -34.18 0.07
N ASP A 134 2.05 -33.29 -0.70
CA ASP A 134 2.39 -33.03 -2.11
C ASP A 134 2.61 -31.53 -2.37
N LEU A 135 3.83 -31.19 -2.79
CA LEU A 135 4.22 -29.83 -3.13
C LEU A 135 3.47 -29.32 -4.38
N ASN A 136 3.09 -30.21 -5.31
CA ASN A 136 2.45 -29.83 -6.56
C ASN A 136 1.01 -29.31 -6.35
N ILE A 137 0.38 -29.68 -5.24
CA ILE A 137 -0.93 -29.13 -4.85
C ILE A 137 -0.76 -27.75 -4.21
N VAL A 138 0.28 -27.58 -3.39
CA VAL A 138 0.51 -26.35 -2.62
C VAL A 138 1.08 -25.21 -3.48
N ALA A 139 1.95 -25.52 -4.44
CA ALA A 139 2.65 -24.52 -5.25
C ALA A 139 1.71 -23.62 -6.09
N PRO A 140 0.67 -24.13 -6.78
CA PRO A 140 -0.30 -23.28 -7.49
C PRO A 140 -1.06 -22.34 -6.54
N ILE A 141 -1.47 -22.82 -5.37
CA ILE A 141 -2.20 -22.01 -4.37
C ILE A 141 -1.35 -20.81 -3.92
N ILE A 142 -0.08 -21.06 -3.57
CA ILE A 142 0.85 -20.00 -3.17
C ILE A 142 1.08 -19.03 -4.33
N THR A 143 1.22 -19.54 -5.55
CA THR A 143 1.40 -18.74 -6.77
C THR A 143 0.22 -17.79 -6.99
N MET A 144 -1.02 -18.23 -6.76
CA MET A 144 -2.21 -17.38 -6.87
C MET A 144 -2.16 -16.20 -5.90
N PHE A 145 -1.82 -16.43 -4.62
CA PHE A 145 -1.73 -15.35 -3.64
C PHE A 145 -0.62 -14.34 -3.97
N PHE A 146 0.54 -14.79 -4.46
CA PHE A 146 1.61 -13.88 -4.89
C PHE A 146 1.23 -13.07 -6.14
N LEU A 147 0.64 -13.71 -7.16
CA LEU A 147 0.17 -13.01 -8.36
C LEU A 147 -0.90 -11.98 -8.04
N LEU A 148 -1.83 -12.31 -7.14
CA LEU A 148 -2.85 -11.37 -6.65
C LEU A 148 -2.20 -10.16 -5.96
N CYS A 149 -1.20 -10.39 -5.11
CA CYS A 149 -0.50 -9.30 -4.44
C CYS A 149 0.22 -8.38 -5.45
N TYR A 150 0.93 -8.96 -6.42
CA TYR A 150 1.60 -8.19 -7.47
C TYR A 150 0.61 -7.45 -8.39
N MET A 151 -0.53 -8.08 -8.70
CA MET A 151 -1.62 -7.45 -9.44
C MET A 151 -2.13 -6.21 -8.71
N PHE A 152 -2.44 -6.31 -7.41
CA PHE A 152 -2.96 -5.16 -6.65
C PHE A 152 -1.92 -4.07 -6.40
N ILE A 153 -0.64 -4.40 -6.23
CA ILE A 153 0.42 -3.38 -6.15
C ILE A 153 0.49 -2.58 -7.45
N ASN A 154 0.49 -3.27 -8.61
CA ASN A 154 0.48 -2.60 -9.91
C ASN A 154 -0.79 -1.78 -10.14
N PHE A 155 -1.96 -2.32 -9.77
CA PHE A 155 -3.23 -1.62 -9.85
C PHE A 155 -3.25 -0.37 -8.96
N ALA A 156 -2.77 -0.45 -7.72
CA ALA A 156 -2.72 0.69 -6.81
C ALA A 156 -1.83 1.82 -7.34
N CYS A 157 -0.62 1.49 -7.82
CA CYS A 157 0.27 2.48 -8.44
C CYS A 157 -0.35 3.11 -9.70
N LEU A 158 -1.04 2.32 -10.53
CA LEU A 158 -1.75 2.83 -11.70
C LEU A 158 -2.91 3.76 -11.31
N LEU A 159 -3.71 3.36 -10.32
CA LEU A 159 -4.86 4.10 -9.87
C LEU A 159 -4.45 5.45 -9.26
N GLN A 160 -3.39 5.47 -8.45
CA GLN A 160 -2.86 6.70 -7.85
C GLN A 160 -2.35 7.69 -8.90
N ASP A 161 -1.74 7.19 -9.98
CA ASP A 161 -1.28 8.03 -11.08
C ASP A 161 -2.45 8.54 -11.94
N LEU A 162 -3.41 7.68 -12.26
CA LEU A 162 -4.61 8.03 -13.02
C LEU A 162 -5.51 9.04 -12.29
N LEU A 163 -5.63 8.91 -10.97
CA LEU A 163 -6.39 9.82 -10.12
C LEU A 163 -5.63 11.12 -9.80
N GLN A 164 -4.35 11.22 -10.20
CA GLN A 164 -3.47 12.34 -9.87
C GLN A 164 -3.46 12.64 -8.37
N GLU A 165 -3.26 11.61 -7.56
CA GLU A 165 -3.27 11.75 -6.11
C GLU A 165 -2.15 12.72 -5.67
N PRO A 166 -2.40 13.72 -4.79
CA PRO A 166 -1.47 14.85 -4.59
C PRO A 166 -0.14 14.45 -3.97
N ASN A 167 -0.20 13.42 -3.12
CA ASN A 167 0.94 12.84 -2.43
C ASN A 167 1.70 11.82 -3.29
N TRP A 168 1.14 11.41 -4.43
CA TRP A 168 1.77 10.47 -5.35
C TRP A 168 2.73 11.22 -6.30
N ARG A 169 4.03 11.16 -5.99
CA ARG A 169 5.09 11.76 -6.81
C ARG A 169 6.27 10.79 -6.94
N PRO A 170 6.14 9.73 -7.76
CA PRO A 170 7.18 8.72 -7.91
C PRO A 170 8.46 9.37 -8.47
N ARG A 171 9.53 9.37 -7.67
CA ARG A 171 10.84 9.96 -8.05
C ARG A 171 11.74 8.99 -8.82
N PHE A 172 11.30 7.74 -9.01
CA PHE A 172 12.10 6.71 -9.66
C PHE A 172 12.14 6.95 -11.18
N LYS A 173 13.35 7.07 -11.74
CA LYS A 173 13.60 7.47 -13.13
C LYS A 173 12.89 6.61 -14.19
N TYR A 174 12.75 5.31 -13.94
CA TYR A 174 12.18 4.36 -14.91
C TYR A 174 10.72 3.99 -14.61
N TYR A 175 10.08 4.67 -13.65
CA TYR A 175 8.66 4.49 -13.42
C TYR A 175 7.86 5.16 -14.54
N HIS A 176 6.93 4.43 -15.13
CA HIS A 176 5.93 4.97 -16.06
C HIS A 176 4.61 4.19 -15.88
N PRO A 177 3.42 4.82 -15.97
CA PRO A 177 2.14 4.15 -15.74
C PRO A 177 1.92 2.92 -16.62
N VAL A 178 2.42 2.96 -17.86
CA VAL A 178 2.40 1.82 -18.79
C VAL A 178 3.08 0.57 -18.19
N THR A 179 4.15 0.73 -17.42
CA THR A 179 4.82 -0.40 -16.76
C THR A 179 3.95 -1.05 -15.67
N SER A 180 3.15 -0.23 -14.96
CA SER A 180 2.17 -0.72 -13.99
C SER A 180 0.96 -1.37 -14.68
N ILE A 181 0.48 -0.81 -15.80
CA ILE A 181 -0.58 -1.44 -16.62
C ILE A 181 -0.11 -2.80 -17.12
N SER A 182 1.09 -2.88 -17.71
CA SER A 182 1.62 -4.14 -18.23
C SER A 182 1.80 -5.17 -17.13
N GLY A 183 2.28 -4.77 -15.94
CA GLY A 183 2.40 -5.64 -14.78
C GLY A 183 1.05 -6.16 -14.29
N PHE A 184 0.04 -5.29 -14.20
CA PHE A 184 -1.33 -5.65 -13.83
C PHE A 184 -1.94 -6.67 -14.80
N VAL A 185 -1.88 -6.39 -16.10
CA VAL A 185 -2.44 -7.25 -17.15
C VAL A 185 -1.71 -8.60 -17.18
N LEU A 186 -0.38 -8.60 -17.09
CA LEU A 186 0.42 -9.83 -17.12
C LEU A 186 0.12 -10.70 -15.89
N CYS A 187 0.02 -10.11 -14.69
CA CYS A 187 -0.32 -10.86 -13.48
C CYS A 187 -1.72 -11.46 -13.59
N ALA A 188 -2.71 -10.68 -14.04
CA ALA A 188 -4.07 -11.16 -14.24
C ALA A 188 -4.12 -12.30 -15.27
N PHE A 189 -3.44 -12.13 -16.41
CA PHE A 189 -3.37 -13.16 -17.46
C PHE A 189 -2.79 -14.48 -16.93
N ILE A 190 -1.62 -14.45 -16.29
CA ILE A 190 -0.98 -15.66 -15.76
C ILE A 190 -1.84 -16.32 -14.68
N MET A 191 -2.50 -15.52 -13.82
CA MET A 191 -3.36 -16.02 -12.76
C MET A 191 -4.56 -16.81 -13.33
N PHE A 192 -5.32 -16.21 -14.26
CA PHE A 192 -6.47 -16.88 -14.88
C PHE A 192 -6.07 -18.02 -15.83
N TYR A 193 -4.88 -17.94 -16.44
CA TYR A 193 -4.34 -19.01 -17.27
C TYR A 193 -3.96 -20.26 -16.46
N THR A 194 -3.45 -20.07 -15.23
CA THR A 194 -2.98 -21.19 -14.40
C THR A 194 -4.14 -21.99 -13.84
N ASP A 195 -5.08 -21.33 -13.15
CA ASP A 195 -6.33 -21.95 -12.72
C ASP A 195 -7.41 -20.88 -12.54
N PHE A 196 -8.43 -20.96 -13.39
CA PHE A 196 -9.54 -20.01 -13.39
C PHE A 196 -10.34 -20.05 -12.08
N THR A 197 -10.51 -21.23 -11.48
CA THR A 197 -11.42 -21.40 -10.33
C THR A 197 -10.82 -20.79 -9.08
N THR A 198 -9.58 -21.14 -8.73
CA THR A 198 -8.90 -20.54 -7.58
C THR A 198 -8.65 -19.05 -7.78
N ALA A 199 -8.30 -18.61 -8.99
CA ALA A 199 -8.14 -17.20 -9.32
C ALA A 199 -9.42 -16.39 -9.04
N LEU A 200 -10.58 -16.85 -9.53
CA LEU A 200 -11.85 -16.17 -9.32
C LEU A 200 -12.22 -16.12 -7.83
N CYS A 201 -12.06 -17.24 -7.10
CA CYS A 201 -12.29 -17.30 -5.65
C CYS A 201 -11.40 -16.32 -4.88
N SER A 202 -10.11 -16.21 -5.23
CA SER A 202 -9.18 -15.28 -4.58
C SER A 202 -9.53 -13.82 -4.85
N VAL A 203 -9.90 -13.47 -6.08
CA VAL A 203 -10.33 -12.10 -6.43
C VAL A 203 -11.61 -11.71 -5.70
N ILE A 204 -12.61 -12.60 -5.66
CA ILE A 204 -13.86 -12.37 -4.92
C ILE A 204 -13.56 -12.20 -3.43
N PHE A 205 -12.76 -13.08 -2.84
CA PHE A 205 -12.40 -13.01 -1.42
C PHE A 205 -11.75 -11.67 -1.06
N VAL A 206 -10.79 -11.20 -1.85
CA VAL A 206 -10.11 -9.92 -1.61
C VAL A 206 -11.04 -8.74 -1.90
N GLY A 207 -11.90 -8.83 -2.91
CA GLY A 207 -12.93 -7.82 -3.17
C GLY A 207 -13.91 -7.66 -2.00
N CYS A 208 -14.37 -8.76 -1.41
CA CYS A 208 -15.21 -8.77 -0.21
C CYS A 208 -14.47 -8.16 0.99
N LEU A 209 -13.19 -8.50 1.18
CA LEU A 209 -12.37 -7.95 2.27
C LEU A 209 -12.17 -6.44 2.11
N TYR A 210 -11.88 -5.97 0.89
CA TYR A 210 -11.80 -4.54 0.59
C TYR A 210 -13.15 -3.83 0.85
N GLY A 211 -14.26 -4.42 0.38
CA GLY A 211 -15.61 -3.90 0.62
C GLY A 211 -15.94 -3.81 2.11
N TYR A 212 -15.56 -4.81 2.91
CA TYR A 212 -15.72 -4.81 4.37
C TYR A 212 -14.96 -3.66 5.04
N ILE A 213 -13.68 -3.47 4.68
CA ILE A 213 -12.86 -2.38 5.23
C ILE A 213 -13.43 -1.02 4.83
N SER A 214 -13.84 -0.86 3.57
CA SER A 214 -14.44 0.36 3.07
C SER A 214 -15.79 0.68 3.75
N TYR A 215 -16.61 -0.33 4.03
CA TYR A 215 -17.90 -0.15 4.70
C TYR A 215 -17.73 0.32 6.15
N LYS A 216 -16.75 -0.24 6.86
CA LYS A 216 -16.47 0.10 8.27
C LYS A 216 -15.97 1.53 8.47
N LYS A 217 -15.66 2.30 7.41
CA LYS A 217 -15.12 3.68 7.45
C LYS A 217 -14.11 3.83 8.60
N VAL A 218 -13.17 2.89 8.69
CA VAL A 218 -12.14 2.96 9.72
C VAL A 218 -11.40 4.27 9.48
N GLU A 219 -11.50 5.20 10.43
CA GLU A 219 -10.67 6.41 10.48
C GLU A 219 -9.23 5.96 10.71
N ALA A 220 -8.61 5.44 9.66
CA ALA A 220 -7.24 5.02 9.70
C ALA A 220 -6.40 6.29 9.84
N GLN A 221 -5.49 6.34 10.83
CA GLN A 221 -4.64 7.49 11.11
C GLN A 221 -3.67 7.84 9.97
N TRP A 222 -3.57 6.98 8.94
CA TRP A 222 -2.90 7.28 7.69
C TRP A 222 -3.79 8.28 6.93
N GLY A 223 -3.30 9.52 6.79
CA GLY A 223 -4.04 10.63 6.19
C GLY A 223 -4.97 10.18 5.07
N ASP A 224 -6.25 10.42 5.27
CA ASP A 224 -7.31 9.94 4.38
C ASP A 224 -7.05 10.42 2.95
N GLY A 225 -6.72 9.50 2.04
CA GLY A 225 -6.51 9.82 0.62
C GLY A 225 -7.71 10.53 0.01
N MET A 226 -8.92 10.30 0.52
CA MET A 226 -10.10 11.05 0.09
C MET A 226 -10.08 12.51 0.56
N VAL A 227 -9.52 12.81 1.74
CA VAL A 227 -9.28 14.20 2.17
C VAL A 227 -8.19 14.84 1.30
N GLY A 228 -7.13 14.11 0.97
CA GLY A 228 -6.09 14.54 0.02
C GLY A 228 -6.67 14.92 -1.34
N LEU A 229 -7.49 14.04 -1.92
CA LEU A 229 -8.19 14.26 -3.18
C LEU A 229 -9.14 15.48 -3.12
N THR A 230 -9.86 15.64 -1.99
CA THR A 230 -10.76 16.79 -1.80
C THR A 230 -9.97 18.10 -1.72
N TYR A 231 -8.82 18.09 -1.03
CA TYR A 231 -7.92 19.23 -0.93
C TYR A 231 -7.35 19.64 -2.30
N GLU A 232 -6.94 18.69 -3.13
CA GLU A 232 -6.42 18.99 -4.47
C GLU A 232 -7.49 19.45 -5.43
N ARG A 233 -8.70 18.88 -5.37
CA ARG A 233 -9.84 19.41 -6.12
C ARG A 233 -10.09 20.86 -5.77
N ALA A 234 -10.03 21.22 -4.47
CA ALA A 234 -10.17 22.59 -4.03
C ALA A 234 -9.03 23.48 -4.54
N ARG A 235 -7.77 23.04 -4.44
CA ARG A 235 -6.59 23.76 -4.93
C ARG A 235 -6.62 23.98 -6.44
N SER A 236 -6.87 22.93 -7.23
CA SER A 236 -6.95 22.99 -8.69
C SER A 236 -8.10 23.88 -9.16
N ALA A 237 -9.25 23.85 -8.47
CA ALA A 237 -10.34 24.77 -8.72
C ALA A 237 -9.94 26.23 -8.46
N LEU A 238 -9.25 26.51 -7.36
CA LEU A 238 -8.76 27.87 -7.04
C LEU A 238 -7.74 28.38 -8.08
N GLN A 239 -6.78 27.54 -8.51
CA GLN A 239 -5.82 27.91 -9.55
C GLN A 239 -6.46 28.12 -10.92
N SER A 240 -7.49 27.33 -11.24
CA SER A 240 -8.25 27.49 -12.48
C SER A 240 -9.01 28.82 -12.49
N LEU A 241 -9.56 29.24 -11.34
CA LEU A 241 -10.20 30.56 -11.20
C LEU A 241 -9.17 31.70 -11.39
N GLU A 242 -7.98 31.59 -10.82
CA GLU A 242 -6.90 32.57 -11.02
C GLU A 242 -6.54 32.73 -12.50
N LYS A 243 -6.33 31.60 -13.22
CA LYS A 243 -6.00 31.59 -14.65
C LYS A 243 -7.11 32.19 -15.52
N LEU A 244 -8.37 32.00 -15.14
CA LEU A 244 -9.52 32.58 -15.83
C LEU A 244 -9.59 34.11 -15.69
N ASN A 245 -8.70 34.74 -14.89
CA ASN A 245 -8.74 36.16 -14.57
C ASN A 245 -10.18 36.57 -14.23
N VAL A 246 -10.74 35.98 -13.17
CA VAL A 246 -12.15 36.22 -12.74
C VAL A 246 -12.46 37.72 -12.65
N ASP A 247 -11.47 38.57 -12.31
CA ASP A 247 -11.61 40.03 -12.28
C ASP A 247 -12.00 40.64 -13.64
N LYS A 248 -11.59 40.02 -14.75
CA LYS A 248 -11.99 40.41 -16.13
C LYS A 248 -13.25 39.69 -16.60
N ALA A 249 -13.52 38.48 -16.11
CA ALA A 249 -14.64 37.63 -16.53
C ALA A 249 -15.94 37.81 -15.72
N MET A 250 -15.91 38.51 -14.58
CA MET A 250 -17.12 38.93 -13.86
C MET A 250 -17.84 40.04 -14.65
N HIS A 251 -18.54 39.64 -15.70
CA HIS A 251 -19.41 40.54 -16.42
C HIS A 251 -20.57 40.99 -15.52
N THR A 252 -20.84 42.29 -15.51
CA THR A 252 -21.91 42.97 -14.74
C THR A 252 -23.30 42.37 -14.90
N LYS A 253 -23.51 41.52 -15.91
CA LYS A 253 -24.79 40.88 -16.23
C LYS A 253 -25.19 39.73 -15.29
N ASN A 254 -24.25 39.12 -14.55
CA ASN A 254 -24.54 38.01 -13.62
C ASN A 254 -23.86 38.23 -12.25
N TRP A 255 -24.40 39.16 -11.46
CA TRP A 255 -23.91 39.40 -10.10
C TRP A 255 -24.28 38.26 -9.15
N ARG A 256 -23.30 37.78 -8.36
CA ARG A 256 -23.51 36.79 -7.29
C ARG A 256 -22.91 37.34 -5.98
N PRO A 257 -23.72 37.60 -4.94
CA PRO A 257 -23.22 38.17 -3.70
C PRO A 257 -22.30 37.20 -2.96
N GLN A 258 -21.05 37.59 -2.74
CA GLN A 258 -20.14 36.96 -1.77
C GLN A 258 -20.11 37.88 -0.54
N ILE A 259 -20.53 37.38 0.61
CA ILE A 259 -20.81 38.22 1.78
C ILE A 259 -19.79 37.94 2.88
N LEU A 260 -19.13 39.00 3.32
CA LEU A 260 -18.34 39.02 4.56
C LEU A 260 -19.23 39.58 5.67
N LEU A 261 -19.67 38.72 6.59
CA LEU A 261 -20.44 39.13 7.76
C LEU A 261 -19.47 39.39 8.92
N MET A 262 -19.38 40.65 9.34
CA MET A 262 -18.62 41.03 10.52
C MET A 262 -19.52 40.94 11.76
N SER A 263 -19.17 40.05 12.69
CA SER A 263 -19.89 39.90 13.95
C SER A 263 -18.93 40.05 15.13
N LYS A 264 -19.37 40.77 16.16
CA LYS A 264 -18.62 40.82 17.42
C LYS A 264 -18.83 39.51 18.18
N VAL A 265 -17.74 38.98 18.70
CA VAL A 265 -17.75 37.85 19.64
C VAL A 265 -17.47 38.43 21.01
N ASP A 266 -18.28 38.03 21.99
CA ASP A 266 -18.06 38.42 23.38
C ASP A 266 -16.81 37.68 23.91
N PRO A 267 -15.76 38.39 24.36
CA PRO A 267 -14.48 37.77 24.75
C PRO A 267 -14.59 36.79 25.93
N THR A 268 -15.63 36.86 26.75
CA THR A 268 -15.79 36.04 27.96
C THR A 268 -16.59 34.76 27.74
N SER A 269 -17.57 34.77 26.83
CA SER A 269 -18.48 33.63 26.61
C SER A 269 -18.27 32.93 25.27
N THR A 270 -17.44 33.48 24.35
CA THR A 270 -17.35 33.01 22.95
C THR A 270 -18.71 33.02 22.24
N GLU A 271 -19.69 33.74 22.79
CA GLU A 271 -21.01 33.86 22.19
C GLU A 271 -21.03 35.01 21.19
N LEU A 272 -21.79 34.80 20.12
CA LEU A 272 -22.00 35.82 19.09
C LEU A 272 -22.96 36.87 19.61
N THR A 273 -22.54 38.14 19.58
CA THR A 273 -23.39 39.25 20.05
C THR A 273 -24.65 39.42 19.19
N GLN A 274 -24.61 38.96 17.92
CA GLN A 274 -25.70 39.14 16.96
C GLN A 274 -26.02 37.83 16.18
N PRO A 275 -26.67 36.85 16.81
CA PRO A 275 -27.01 35.58 16.15
C PRO A 275 -28.03 35.75 15.01
N LYS A 276 -28.90 36.77 15.10
CA LYS A 276 -29.91 37.09 14.05
C LYS A 276 -29.27 37.48 12.71
N ALA A 277 -28.07 38.05 12.72
CA ALA A 277 -27.38 38.42 11.49
C ALA A 277 -26.93 37.18 10.69
N ILE A 278 -26.58 36.10 11.37
CA ILE A 278 -26.24 34.81 10.74
C ILE A 278 -27.51 34.16 10.16
N GLN A 279 -28.63 34.22 10.89
CA GLN A 279 -29.92 33.72 10.39
C GLN A 279 -30.36 34.46 9.12
N LEU A 280 -30.22 35.78 9.09
CA LEU A 280 -30.49 36.58 7.91
C LEU A 280 -29.57 36.20 6.74
N LEU A 281 -28.27 36.01 7.00
CA LEU A 281 -27.31 35.57 5.99
C LEU A 281 -27.68 34.20 5.42
N GLN A 282 -28.12 33.27 6.27
CA GLN A 282 -28.58 31.95 5.85
C GLN A 282 -29.82 32.04 4.97
N GLN A 283 -30.79 32.89 5.33
CA GLN A 283 -31.99 33.15 4.52
C GLN A 283 -31.65 33.79 3.17
N LEU A 284 -30.76 34.77 3.16
CA LEU A 284 -30.37 35.52 1.96
C LEU A 284 -29.59 34.65 0.95
N LYS A 285 -28.79 33.69 1.44
CA LYS A 285 -27.94 32.84 0.60
C LYS A 285 -28.53 31.47 0.28
N GLY A 286 -29.54 31.02 1.03
CA GLY A 286 -30.17 29.70 0.87
C GLY A 286 -29.16 28.54 0.93
N GLY A 287 -28.05 28.72 1.67
CA GLY A 287 -26.97 27.74 1.78
C GLY A 287 -26.04 27.63 0.56
N ARG A 288 -26.06 28.58 -0.38
CA ARG A 288 -25.27 28.52 -1.63
C ARG A 288 -24.26 29.67 -1.75
N GLY A 289 -23.13 29.38 -2.41
CA GLY A 289 -22.05 30.32 -2.66
C GLY A 289 -21.19 30.61 -1.42
N LEU A 290 -20.26 31.54 -1.55
CA LEU A 290 -19.31 31.86 -0.48
C LEU A 290 -19.90 32.85 0.53
N SER A 291 -19.72 32.57 1.81
CA SER A 291 -20.02 33.44 2.95
C SER A 291 -18.88 33.32 3.96
N ILE A 292 -18.31 34.43 4.39
CA ILE A 292 -17.20 34.47 5.34
C ILE A 292 -17.70 35.17 6.61
N LEU A 293 -17.53 34.53 7.76
CA LEU A 293 -17.81 35.15 9.07
C LEU A 293 -16.49 35.68 9.63
N GLY A 294 -16.40 36.99 9.79
CA GLY A 294 -15.25 37.67 10.39
C GLY A 294 -15.57 38.18 11.79
N SER A 295 -14.63 38.03 12.71
CA SER A 295 -14.69 38.68 14.02
C SER A 295 -13.34 39.27 14.40
N VAL A 296 -13.37 40.34 15.18
CA VAL A 296 -12.18 41.03 15.67
C VAL A 296 -12.21 41.00 17.19
N VAL A 297 -11.31 40.22 17.77
CA VAL A 297 -11.08 40.20 19.22
C VAL A 297 -10.04 41.26 19.55
N LYS A 298 -10.42 42.24 20.37
CA LYS A 298 -9.49 43.29 20.82
C LYS A 298 -8.55 42.72 21.88
N GLY A 299 -7.25 42.93 21.72
CA GLY A 299 -6.23 42.54 22.70
C GLY A 299 -4.94 42.07 22.05
N THR A 300 -3.97 41.70 22.88
CA THR A 300 -2.72 41.10 22.43
C THR A 300 -2.90 39.59 22.33
N LEU A 301 -2.56 39.00 21.17
CA LEU A 301 -2.70 37.56 20.94
C LEU A 301 -2.03 36.72 22.03
N ALA A 302 -0.83 37.13 22.48
CA ALA A 302 -0.10 36.45 23.55
C ALA A 302 -0.89 36.40 24.87
N HIS A 303 -1.53 37.50 25.26
CA HIS A 303 -2.33 37.58 26.48
C HIS A 303 -3.62 36.74 26.36
N ASN A 304 -4.30 36.82 25.21
CA ASN A 304 -5.57 36.12 25.00
C ASN A 304 -5.39 34.60 24.76
N ALA A 305 -4.24 34.17 24.25
CA ALA A 305 -3.88 32.76 24.10
C ALA A 305 -3.22 32.15 25.36
N GLY A 306 -3.15 32.90 26.46
CA GLY A 306 -2.61 32.41 27.74
C GLY A 306 -1.09 32.24 27.76
N PHE A 307 -0.36 32.80 26.80
CA PHE A 307 1.10 32.83 26.86
C PHE A 307 1.51 33.79 27.97
N ARG A 308 2.12 33.26 29.04
CA ARG A 308 2.76 34.07 30.08
C ARG A 308 3.80 34.96 29.40
N THR A 309 3.56 36.26 29.39
CA THR A 309 4.62 37.23 29.14
C THR A 309 5.71 36.96 30.17
N ALA A 310 6.90 36.55 29.73
CA ALA A 310 8.06 36.50 30.60
C ALA A 310 8.27 37.92 31.13
N THR A 311 7.81 38.18 32.35
CA THR A 311 8.06 39.44 33.04
C THR A 311 9.55 39.50 33.32
N GLY A 312 10.25 40.21 32.44
CA GLY A 312 11.59 40.67 32.68
C GLY A 312 11.61 41.48 33.98
N ARG A 313 12.50 41.08 34.88
CA ARG A 313 12.93 41.86 36.03
C ARG A 313 13.34 43.27 35.56
N SER A 314 12.81 44.29 36.23
CA SER A 314 13.52 45.55 36.48
C SER A 314 13.51 45.77 37.98
#